data_AF-A0A971J3Q8-F1
#
_entry.id   AF-A0A971J3Q8-F1
#
_cell.length_a   1.000
_cell.length_b   1.000
_cell.length_c   1.000
_cell.angle_alpha   90.00
_cell.angle_beta   90.00
_cell.angle_gamma   90.00
#
_symmetry.space_group_name_H-M   'P 1'
#
loop_
_entity.id
_entity.type
_entity.pdbx_description
1 polymer ?
#
loop_
_entity_poly.entity_id
_entity_poly.type
_entity_poly.pdbx_seq_one_letter_code
_entity_poly.pdbx_strand_id
1 'polypeptide(L)' 'MLARARVLVNNEEVASFTGKNVELKVMAGDIVEIDSTYYNFPVSFKITAVSSNLAAPSLNQSFTSNQGIVMLGKVVVK' A
#
# COMPACT_ATOMS: atom_id res chain seq x y z
N MET A 1 -11.29 -10.41 -4.87
CA MET A 1 -11.07 -9.34 -3.88
C MET A 1 -10.09 -9.86 -2.85
N LEU A 2 -9.28 -8.99 -2.25
CA LEU A 2 -8.18 -9.38 -1.37
C LEU A 2 -8.46 -8.98 0.09
N ALA A 3 -9.62 -9.36 0.64
CA ALA A 3 -10.10 -8.86 1.94
C ALA A 3 -9.14 -9.07 3.13
N ARG A 4 -8.22 -10.04 3.03
CA ARG A 4 -7.20 -10.33 4.04
C ARG A 4 -5.81 -9.71 3.74
N ALA A 5 -5.69 -8.91 2.68
CA ALA A 5 -4.51 -8.07 2.47
C ALA A 5 -4.69 -6.82 3.31
N ARG A 6 -3.72 -6.55 4.19
CA ARG A 6 -3.75 -5.47 5.17
C ARG A 6 -2.79 -4.38 4.74
N VAL A 7 -3.22 -3.14 4.87
CA VAL A 7 -2.37 -1.97 4.64
C VAL A 7 -1.85 -1.50 5.99
N LEU A 8 -0.53 -1.39 6.07
CA LEU A 8 0.17 -0.93 7.25
C LEU A 8 0.75 0.47 7.01
N VAL A 9 0.62 1.35 7.98
CA VAL A 9 1.33 2.63 8.03
C VAL A 9 2.15 2.64 9.30
N ASN A 10 3.47 2.79 9.19
CA ASN A 10 4.40 2.72 10.33
C ASN A 10 4.19 1.44 11.17
N ASN A 11 4.07 0.29 10.51
CA ASN A 11 3.81 -1.03 11.09
C ASN A 11 2.43 -1.23 11.75
N GLU A 12 1.55 -0.23 11.74
CA GLU A 12 0.19 -0.35 12.28
C GLU A 12 -0.83 -0.61 11.17
N GLU A 13 -1.75 -1.55 11.40
CA GLU A 13 -2.83 -1.83 10.46
C GLU A 13 -3.86 -0.69 10.45
N VAL A 14 -4.01 -0.04 9.29
CA VAL A 14 -4.93 1.09 9.11
C VAL A 14 -6.11 0.78 8.19
N ALA A 15 -5.96 -0.22 7.32
CA ALA A 15 -7.00 -0.61 6.36
C ALA A 15 -6.78 -2.03 5.81
N SER A 16 -7.78 -2.55 5.09
CA SER A 16 -7.70 -3.82 4.36
C SER A 16 -8.42 -3.73 3.01
N PHE A 17 -8.06 -4.59 2.07
CA PHE A 17 -8.65 -4.62 0.71
C PHE A 17 -10.01 -5.36 0.67
N THR A 18 -10.94 -4.94 1.53
CA THR A 18 -12.36 -5.37 1.48
C THR A 18 -13.07 -4.88 0.21
N GLY A 19 -12.49 -3.89 -0.49
CA GLY A 19 -12.89 -3.35 -1.78
C GLY A 19 -11.87 -3.61 -2.91
N LYS A 20 -12.06 -2.97 -4.07
CA LYS A 20 -11.07 -2.95 -5.16
C LYS A 20 -9.94 -1.94 -4.92
N ASN A 21 -10.24 -0.87 -4.21
CA ASN A 21 -9.30 0.22 -3.88
C ASN A 21 -9.34 0.48 -2.38
N VAL A 22 -8.24 1.01 -1.85
CA VAL A 22 -8.12 1.51 -0.49
C VAL A 22 -7.58 2.93 -0.59
N GLU A 23 -8.20 3.86 0.12
CA GLU A 23 -7.74 5.25 0.24
C GLU A 23 -7.04 5.42 1.58
N LEU A 24 -5.90 6.11 1.57
CA LEU A 24 -5.07 6.33 2.75
C LEU A 24 -4.83 7.83 2.95
N LYS A 25 -4.98 8.28 4.20
CA LYS A 25 -4.47 9.57 4.64
C LYS A 25 -3.10 9.33 5.28
N VAL A 26 -2.10 10.02 4.79
CA VAL A 26 -0.69 9.84 5.19
C VAL A 26 -0.03 11.18 5.46
N MET A 27 1.01 11.17 6.28
CA MET A 27 1.88 12.30 6.60
C MET A 27 3.27 12.12 5.99
N ALA A 28 3.99 13.23 5.83
CA ALA A 28 5.38 13.18 5.39
C ALA A 28 6.21 12.33 6.37
N GLY A 29 6.94 11.36 5.82
CA GLY A 29 7.78 10.45 6.59
C GLY A 29 7.16 9.09 6.88
N ASP A 30 5.85 8.92 6.68
CA ASP A 30 5.16 7.64 6.90
C ASP A 30 5.73 6.54 6.00
N ILE A 31 5.86 5.34 6.54
CA ILE A 31 6.21 4.14 5.77
C ILE A 31 4.92 3.38 5.48
N VAL A 32 4.62 3.19 4.19
CA VAL A 32 3.43 2.44 3.76
C VAL A 32 3.83 1.05 3.28
N GLU A 33 3.17 0.04 3.82
CA GLU A 33 3.39 -1.37 3.51
C GLU A 33 2.07 -2.10 3.25
N ILE A 34 2.13 -3.21 2.51
CA ILE A 34 1.01 -4.12 2.38
C ILE A 34 1.44 -5.50 2.85
N ASP A 35 0.72 -6.03 3.84
CA ASP A 35 0.84 -7.41 4.29
C ASP A 35 -0.15 -8.29 3.52
N SER A 36 0.41 -9.19 2.71
CA SER A 36 -0.33 -10.22 1.98
C SER A 36 0.10 -11.65 2.36
N THR A 37 0.67 -11.84 3.55
CA THR A 37 1.13 -13.14 4.09
C THR A 37 0.05 -14.22 4.11
N TYR A 38 -1.23 -13.81 4.18
CA TYR A 38 -2.36 -14.72 4.12
C TYR A 38 -2.45 -15.49 2.79
N TYR A 39 -2.01 -14.90 1.67
CA TYR A 39 -2.17 -15.49 0.34
C TYR A 39 -0.92 -16.28 -0.06
N ASN A 40 -1.12 -17.51 -0.51
CA ASN A 40 -0.07 -18.41 -0.99
C ASN A 40 0.19 -18.30 -2.51
N PHE A 41 -0.22 -17.19 -3.12
CA PHE A 41 0.00 -16.88 -4.53
C PHE A 41 0.47 -15.43 -4.69
N PRO A 42 1.15 -15.07 -5.79
CA PRO A 42 1.58 -13.71 -6.05
C PRO A 42 0.40 -12.73 -6.07
N VAL A 43 0.52 -11.63 -5.32
CA VAL A 43 -0.48 -10.57 -5.27
C VAL A 43 0.14 -9.27 -5.77
N SER A 44 -0.49 -8.66 -6.77
CA SER A 44 -0.04 -7.39 -7.35
C SER A 44 -0.93 -6.23 -6.91
N PHE A 45 -0.29 -5.12 -6.54
CA PHE A 45 -0.90 -3.87 -6.14
C PHE A 45 -0.41 -2.75 -7.04
N LYS A 46 -1.27 -1.74 -7.27
CA LYS A 46 -0.94 -0.58 -8.10
C LYS A 46 -1.45 0.69 -7.44
N ILE A 47 -0.63 1.73 -7.44
CA ILE A 47 -1.06 3.08 -7.06
C ILE A 47 -1.85 3.68 -8.23
N THR A 48 -3.16 3.84 -8.03
CA THR A 48 -4.10 4.31 -9.05
C THR A 48 -4.44 5.79 -8.95
N ALA A 49 -4.19 6.41 -7.79
CA ALA A 49 -4.37 7.84 -7.56
C ALA A 49 -3.40 8.32 -6.48
N VAL A 50 -2.98 9.60 -6.58
CA VAL A 50 -2.17 10.31 -5.59
C VAL A 50 -2.66 11.74 -5.45
N SER A 51 -2.46 12.36 -4.29
CA SER A 51 -2.73 13.79 -4.13
C SER A 51 -1.69 14.63 -4.89
N SER A 52 -2.04 15.86 -5.25
CA SER A 52 -1.14 16.77 -5.98
C SER A 52 0.14 17.08 -5.21
N ASN A 53 0.10 17.03 -3.88
CA ASN A 53 1.20 17.32 -2.97
C ASN A 53 2.08 16.09 -2.66
N LEU A 54 1.77 14.89 -3.16
CA LEU A 54 2.57 13.70 -2.95
C LEU A 54 3.72 13.63 -3.97
N ALA A 55 4.96 13.54 -3.49
CA ALA A 55 6.14 13.31 -4.30
C ALA A 55 6.49 11.82 -4.43
N ALA A 56 6.30 11.05 -3.35
CA ALA A 56 6.47 9.60 -3.34
C ALA A 56 5.54 8.95 -2.29
N PRO A 57 5.06 7.71 -2.50
CA PRO A 57 5.20 6.90 -3.72
C PRO A 57 4.38 7.44 -4.90
N SER A 58 4.74 7.01 -6.12
CA SER A 58 4.29 7.66 -7.37
C SER A 58 3.09 6.99 -8.03
N LEU A 59 2.31 7.77 -8.79
CA LEU A 59 1.22 7.26 -9.61
C LEU A 59 1.71 6.15 -10.56
N ASN A 60 0.88 5.13 -10.78
CA ASN A 60 1.13 3.96 -11.62
C ASN A 60 2.24 2.99 -11.16
N GLN A 61 2.88 3.25 -10.03
CA GLN A 61 3.84 2.31 -9.46
C GLN A 61 3.14 0.99 -9.09
N SER A 62 3.76 -0.13 -9.45
CA SER A 62 3.23 -1.47 -9.23
C SER A 62 4.16 -2.26 -8.32
N PHE A 63 3.57 -3.10 -7.48
CA PHE A 63 4.27 -3.90 -6.48
C PHE A 63 3.70 -5.30 -6.50
N THR A 64 4.55 -6.31 -6.37
CA THR A 64 4.12 -7.71 -6.27
C THR A 64 4.67 -8.29 -4.99
N SER A 65 3.81 -8.92 -4.20
CA SER A 65 4.18 -9.66 -3.01
C SER A 65 3.93 -11.15 -3.23
N ASN A 66 4.92 -11.97 -2.85
CA ASN A 66 4.84 -13.42 -2.89
C ASN A 66 4.75 -13.94 -1.46
N GLN A 67 3.53 -13.99 -0.92
CA GLN A 67 3.27 -14.42 0.47
C GLN A 67 4.12 -13.68 1.52
N GLY A 68 4.10 -12.34 1.47
CA GLY A 68 4.90 -11.53 2.39
C GLY A 68 4.37 -10.12 2.58
N ILE A 69 5.23 -9.28 3.17
CA ILE A 69 5.01 -7.84 3.31
C ILE A 69 5.81 -7.14 2.22
N VAL A 70 5.18 -6.20 1.51
CA VAL A 70 5.83 -5.36 0.50
C VAL A 70 5.77 -3.89 0.92
N MET A 71 6.91 -3.21 0.91
CA MET A 71 6.99 -1.78 1.15
C MET A 71 6.62 -1.01 -0.12
N LEU A 72 5.59 -0.16 -0.04
CA LEU A 72 5.22 0.74 -1.13
C LEU A 72 6.15 1.96 -1.21
N GLY A 73 6.65 2.39 -0.06
CA GLY A 73 7.66 3.44 0.05
C GLY A 73 7.44 4.32 1.27
N LYS A 74 8.40 5.22 1.48
CA LYS A 74 8.28 6.31 2.45
C LYS A 74 7.58 7.50 1.79
N VAL A 75 6.60 8.06 2.48
CA VAL A 75 5.82 9.21 2.02
C VAL A 75 6.70 10.44 2.00
N VAL A 76 6.81 11.06 0.83
CA VAL A 76 7.50 12.33 0.62
C VAL A 76 6.49 13.30 0.04
N VAL A 77 6.42 14.50 0.61
CA VAL A 77 5.59 15.60 0.10
C VAL A 77 6.43 16.52 -0.79
N LYS A 78 5.78 17.24 -1.71
CA LYS A 78 6.43 18.21 -2.60
C LYS A 78 6.78 19.52 -1.88
#